data_AF-A2EUS5-F1
#
_entry.id   AF-A2EUS5-F1
#
_cell.length_a   1.000
_cell.length_b   1.000
_cell.length_c   1.000
_cell.angle_alpha   90.00
_cell.angle_beta   90.00
_cell.angle_gamma   90.00
#
_symmetry.space_group_name_H-M   'P 1'
#
loop_
_entity.id
_entity.type
_entity.pdbx_description
1 polymer ?
#
loop_
_entity_poly.entity_id
_entity_poly.type
_entity_poly.pdbx_seq_one_letter_code
_entity_poly.pdbx_strand_id
1 'polypeptide(L)'
;MIDCNNPTTNADSRYCNNPGYYNPNGYNISGIYESFDYQPLKYPKFICPRGKAAIQGLTYYIDDICASYQCNEYTSFYLDVITDTTTNSTKQLTCSSKGQTFTFKRNYSENIYLMRTVTCPSPEQFCRTRELLDQHFMSDPFSGVIFPTPRPTPEQTPRPTPKPTPQPTPIFDSIPEFQPIRIVNDNRFFNGTYPDPQSCTSVGQVVTWHNNNLTCTEEDIMKPEQISAYQETIANVKAYL
;
A
#
# COMPACT_ATOMS: atom_id res chain seq x y z
N MET A 1 19.06 -12.91 2.02
CA MET A 1 18.63 -12.74 3.43
C MET A 1 19.34 -11.51 3.96
N ILE A 2 18.64 -10.67 4.73
CA ILE A 2 19.23 -9.47 5.34
C ILE A 2 20.26 -9.89 6.37
N ASP A 3 21.44 -9.28 6.33
CA ASP A 3 22.50 -9.53 7.29
C ASP A 3 22.28 -8.70 8.56
N CYS A 4 21.62 -9.29 9.54
CA CYS A 4 21.35 -8.68 10.83
C CYS A 4 22.60 -8.32 11.66
N ASN A 5 23.79 -8.76 11.25
CA ASN A 5 25.04 -8.39 11.90
C ASN A 5 25.77 -7.25 11.18
N ASN A 6 25.26 -6.82 10.02
CA ASN A 6 25.88 -5.74 9.26
C ASN A 6 25.36 -4.39 9.77
N PRO A 7 26.20 -3.53 10.36
CA PRO A 7 25.79 -2.22 10.86
C PRO A 7 25.32 -1.26 9.75
N THR A 8 25.55 -1.58 8.49
CA THR A 8 25.11 -0.76 7.34
C THR A 8 23.70 -1.08 6.86
N THR A 9 23.21 -2.30 7.13
CA THR A 9 21.78 -2.58 7.02
C THR A 9 21.15 -2.04 8.29
N ASN A 10 20.39 -0.94 8.21
CA ASN A 10 19.61 -0.37 9.33
C ASN A 10 18.48 -1.33 9.76
N ALA A 11 18.75 -2.62 9.87
CA ALA A 11 17.81 -3.65 10.26
C ALA A 11 17.63 -3.54 11.78
N ASP A 12 16.43 -3.13 12.17
CA ASP A 12 16.04 -3.03 13.57
C ASP A 12 16.17 -4.40 14.27
N SER A 13 16.64 -4.40 15.51
CA SER A 13 16.77 -5.61 16.33
C SER A 13 15.47 -6.46 16.37
N ARG A 14 14.29 -5.83 16.34
CA ARG A 14 12.99 -6.52 16.33
C ARG A 14 12.74 -7.30 15.05
N TYR A 15 13.10 -6.73 13.91
CA TYR A 15 13.07 -7.41 12.63
C TYR A 15 13.97 -8.64 12.67
N CYS A 16 15.20 -8.46 13.14
CA CYS A 16 16.22 -9.51 13.20
C CYS A 16 15.92 -10.63 14.19
N ASN A 17 15.23 -10.32 15.29
CA ASN A 17 14.80 -11.31 16.26
C ASN A 17 13.57 -12.12 15.79
N ASN A 18 12.83 -11.63 14.79
CA ASN A 18 11.57 -12.26 14.32
C ASN A 18 11.48 -12.35 12.77
N PRO A 19 12.47 -12.94 12.07
CA PRO A 19 12.50 -12.93 10.61
C PRO A 19 11.33 -13.71 9.99
N GLY A 20 10.79 -14.72 10.68
CA GLY A 20 9.63 -15.49 10.20
C GLY A 20 8.33 -14.66 10.13
N TYR A 21 8.20 -13.64 10.98
CA TYR A 21 7.05 -12.73 10.96
C TYR A 21 7.23 -11.61 9.94
N TYR A 22 8.36 -10.91 10.00
CA TYR A 22 8.61 -9.71 9.17
C TYR A 22 9.12 -10.02 7.76
N ASN A 23 9.70 -11.20 7.53
CA ASN A 23 10.27 -11.60 6.24
C ASN A 23 10.08 -13.10 5.94
N PRO A 24 8.83 -13.59 5.92
CA PRO A 24 8.54 -15.00 5.70
C PRO A 24 9.07 -15.53 4.36
N ASN A 25 9.29 -14.65 3.38
CA ASN A 25 9.77 -14.99 2.04
C ASN A 25 11.29 -14.83 1.86
N GLY A 26 12.03 -14.43 2.90
CA GLY A 26 13.50 -14.36 2.87
C GLY A 26 14.08 -13.29 1.93
N TYR A 27 13.38 -12.18 1.70
CA TYR A 27 13.86 -11.05 0.91
C TYR A 27 15.21 -10.52 1.44
N ASN A 28 16.01 -9.96 0.54
CA ASN A 28 17.30 -9.33 0.85
C ASN A 28 17.18 -7.83 1.16
N ILE A 29 15.97 -7.29 1.13
CA ILE A 29 15.65 -5.90 1.43
C ILE A 29 14.49 -5.85 2.43
N SER A 30 14.53 -4.91 3.37
CA SER A 30 13.42 -4.57 4.27
C SER A 30 13.08 -3.10 4.13
N GLY A 31 11.86 -2.75 4.49
CA GLY A 31 11.52 -1.38 4.87
C GLY A 31 12.31 -0.96 6.11
N ILE A 32 12.43 0.35 6.30
CA ILE A 32 13.18 0.95 7.42
C ILE A 32 12.26 1.42 8.55
N TYR A 33 10.94 1.35 8.36
CA TYR A 33 9.95 1.91 9.28
C TYR A 33 9.19 0.79 9.99
N GLU A 34 9.23 0.81 11.31
CA GLU A 34 8.46 -0.09 12.18
C GLU A 34 6.95 0.08 11.98
N SER A 35 6.46 1.31 11.74
CA SER A 35 5.03 1.59 11.54
C SER A 35 4.42 0.86 10.34
N PHE A 36 5.26 0.29 9.48
CA PHE A 36 4.86 -0.53 8.34
C PHE A 36 5.37 -1.97 8.47
N ASP A 37 5.67 -2.44 9.68
CA ASP A 37 6.22 -3.76 9.96
C ASP A 37 7.44 -4.09 9.10
N TYR A 38 8.28 -3.09 8.81
CA TYR A 38 9.45 -3.21 7.94
C TYR A 38 9.12 -3.75 6.53
N GLN A 39 7.87 -3.59 6.07
CA GLN A 39 7.50 -3.91 4.70
C GLN A 39 8.18 -2.92 3.74
N PRO A 40 8.77 -3.39 2.63
CA PRO A 40 9.38 -2.52 1.63
C PRO A 40 8.28 -1.82 0.81
N LEU A 41 7.75 -0.72 1.36
CA LEU A 41 6.72 0.08 0.71
C LEU A 41 7.33 1.11 -0.24
N LYS A 42 6.69 1.26 -1.41
CA LYS A 42 6.94 2.41 -2.29
C LYS A 42 6.03 3.55 -1.85
N TYR A 43 6.61 4.58 -1.26
CA TYR A 43 5.88 5.80 -0.89
C TYR A 43 6.35 6.99 -1.73
N PRO A 44 5.46 7.93 -2.06
CA PRO A 44 5.85 9.13 -2.77
C PRO A 44 6.73 10.01 -1.88
N LYS A 45 7.93 10.38 -2.36
CA LYS A 45 8.75 11.42 -1.71
C LYS A 45 8.20 12.82 -1.97
N PHE A 46 7.49 12.99 -3.08
CA PHE A 46 6.90 14.24 -3.54
C PHE A 46 5.50 13.98 -4.10
N ILE A 47 4.56 14.87 -3.81
CA ILE A 47 3.19 14.80 -4.29
C ILE A 47 2.98 15.95 -5.28
N CYS A 48 2.51 15.61 -6.48
CA CYS A 48 2.22 16.61 -7.49
C CYS A 48 1.08 17.56 -7.07
N PRO A 49 1.21 18.87 -7.36
CA PRO A 49 0.13 19.81 -7.10
C PRO A 49 -1.10 19.48 -7.96
N ARG A 50 -2.26 20.03 -7.58
CA ARG A 50 -3.53 19.84 -8.29
C ARG A 50 -3.40 20.15 -9.78
N GLY A 51 -4.01 19.32 -10.62
CA GLY A 51 -3.94 19.43 -12.09
C GLY A 51 -2.61 18.94 -12.70
N LYS A 52 -1.69 18.43 -11.88
CA LYS A 52 -0.45 17.80 -12.35
C LYS A 52 -0.29 16.39 -11.78
N ALA A 53 0.46 15.56 -12.51
CA ALA A 53 0.75 14.19 -12.12
C ALA A 53 2.14 13.76 -12.59
N ALA A 54 2.65 12.73 -11.95
CA ALA A 54 3.85 12.02 -12.38
C ALA A 54 3.46 10.59 -12.76
N ILE A 55 4.06 10.09 -13.84
CA ILE A 55 3.96 8.69 -14.25
C ILE A 55 5.36 8.08 -14.30
N GLN A 56 5.44 6.76 -14.42
CA GLN A 56 6.72 6.06 -14.48
C GLN A 56 7.60 6.62 -15.60
N GLY A 57 8.85 6.94 -15.25
CA GLY A 57 9.84 7.51 -16.18
C GLY A 57 9.90 9.04 -16.20
N LEU A 58 8.96 9.74 -15.56
CA LEU A 58 9.08 11.20 -15.33
C LEU A 58 9.98 11.54 -14.14
N THR A 59 10.04 10.66 -13.15
CA THR A 59 10.82 10.85 -11.91
C THR A 59 12.13 10.08 -12.00
N TYR A 60 13.24 10.73 -11.65
CA TYR A 60 14.57 10.10 -11.66
C TYR A 60 15.54 10.74 -10.65
N TYR A 61 15.37 12.03 -10.32
CA TYR A 61 16.19 12.75 -9.34
C TYR A 61 15.35 13.77 -8.56
N ILE A 62 15.97 14.41 -7.56
CA ILE A 62 15.39 15.40 -6.62
C ILE A 62 14.52 16.51 -7.24
N ASP A 63 14.63 16.74 -8.55
CA ASP A 63 13.84 17.71 -9.30
C ASP A 63 12.67 17.03 -10.01
N ASP A 64 11.89 16.22 -9.30
CA ASP A 64 10.78 15.45 -9.87
C ASP A 64 9.75 16.36 -10.55
N ILE A 65 9.50 16.12 -11.84
CA ILE A 65 8.65 16.99 -12.65
C ILE A 65 7.28 16.37 -12.83
N CYS A 66 6.31 16.99 -12.19
CA CYS A 66 4.91 16.76 -12.49
C CYS A 66 4.57 17.40 -13.84
N ALA A 67 3.96 16.62 -14.72
CA ALA A 67 3.38 17.11 -15.96
C ALA A 67 1.93 17.49 -15.74
N SER A 68 1.45 18.52 -16.44
CA SER A 68 0.02 18.77 -16.52
C SER A 68 -0.64 17.59 -17.22
N TYR A 69 -1.84 17.22 -16.78
CA TYR A 69 -2.59 16.13 -17.41
C TYR A 69 -4.04 16.55 -17.65
N GLN A 70 -4.67 15.88 -18.61
CA GLN A 70 -6.10 15.98 -18.84
C GLN A 70 -6.65 14.61 -19.20
N CYS A 71 -7.65 14.17 -18.44
CA CYS A 71 -8.35 12.93 -18.73
C CYS A 71 -9.40 13.14 -19.82
N ASN A 72 -9.44 12.21 -20.77
CA ASN A 72 -10.53 12.07 -21.72
C ASN A 72 -11.37 10.88 -21.25
N GLU A 73 -12.28 11.17 -20.32
CA GLU A 73 -13.02 10.17 -19.56
C GLU A 73 -12.07 9.17 -18.88
N TYR A 74 -12.27 7.87 -19.12
CA TYR A 74 -11.43 6.78 -18.61
C TYR A 74 -10.73 5.99 -19.71
N THR A 75 -10.82 6.43 -20.98
CA THR A 75 -10.27 5.69 -22.13
C THR A 75 -8.87 6.14 -22.50
N SER A 76 -8.53 7.41 -22.24
CA SER A 76 -7.21 7.96 -22.51
C SER A 76 -6.95 9.21 -21.68
N PHE A 77 -5.70 9.65 -21.59
CA PHE A 77 -5.36 10.97 -21.05
C PHE A 77 -4.19 11.58 -21.79
N TYR A 78 -4.13 12.91 -21.75
CA TYR A 78 -3.01 13.70 -22.25
C TYR A 78 -2.07 14.05 -21.11
N LEU A 79 -0.78 14.16 -21.42
CA LEU A 79 0.26 14.53 -20.49
C LEU A 79 1.21 15.52 -21.16
N ASP A 80 1.30 16.74 -20.64
CA ASP A 80 2.18 17.78 -21.16
C ASP A 80 3.53 17.74 -20.44
N VAL A 81 4.46 16.99 -21.01
CA VAL A 81 5.78 16.78 -20.41
C VAL A 81 6.73 17.91 -20.79
N ILE A 82 7.51 18.41 -19.82
CA ILE A 82 8.52 19.45 -20.08
C ILE A 82 9.68 18.83 -20.86
N THR A 83 9.95 19.36 -22.05
CA THR A 83 11.07 18.97 -22.93
C THR A 83 12.25 19.92 -22.82
N ASP A 84 12.05 21.15 -22.35
CA ASP A 84 13.14 22.10 -22.10
C ASP A 84 12.87 22.89 -20.82
N THR A 85 13.75 22.73 -19.82
CA THR A 85 13.57 23.38 -18.52
C THR A 85 13.97 24.86 -18.53
N THR A 86 14.71 25.32 -19.54
CA THR A 86 15.11 26.73 -19.65
C THR A 86 13.99 27.59 -20.19
N THR A 87 13.23 27.06 -21.16
CA THR A 87 12.11 27.75 -21.80
C THR A 87 10.74 27.33 -21.25
N ASN A 88 10.69 26.31 -20.40
CA ASN A 88 9.46 25.61 -20.00
C ASN A 88 8.65 25.07 -21.20
N SER A 89 9.31 24.74 -22.31
CA SER A 89 8.63 24.13 -23.46
C SER A 89 8.13 22.73 -23.12
N THR A 90 6.92 22.41 -23.56
CA THR A 90 6.27 21.13 -23.31
C THR A 90 6.01 20.36 -24.61
N LYS A 91 5.83 19.05 -24.47
CA LYS A 91 5.34 18.15 -25.51
C LYS A 91 4.14 17.38 -24.96
N GLN A 92 3.03 17.39 -25.67
CA GLN A 92 1.87 16.59 -25.31
C GLN A 92 2.08 15.13 -25.71
N LEU A 93 1.80 14.22 -24.79
CA LEU A 93 1.78 12.78 -24.99
C LEU A 93 0.36 12.26 -24.75
N THR A 94 -0.10 11.34 -25.57
CA THR A 94 -1.45 10.73 -25.43
C THR A 94 -1.30 9.30 -24.96
N CYS A 95 -1.65 9.03 -23.71
CA CYS A 95 -1.68 7.68 -23.15
C CYS A 95 -3.05 7.04 -23.39
N SER A 96 -3.10 6.02 -24.24
CA SER A 96 -4.35 5.32 -24.61
C SER A 96 -4.38 3.87 -24.12
N SER A 97 -3.25 3.34 -23.65
CA SER A 97 -3.16 1.98 -23.14
C SER A 97 -2.07 1.82 -22.09
N LYS A 98 -2.25 0.85 -21.19
CA LYS A 98 -1.24 0.50 -20.18
C LYS A 98 0.02 -0.04 -20.87
N GLY A 99 1.18 0.41 -20.41
CA GLY A 99 2.48 -0.04 -20.92
C GLY A 99 2.93 0.69 -22.19
N GLN A 100 2.11 1.57 -22.77
CA GLN A 100 2.53 2.42 -23.88
C GLN A 100 3.71 3.28 -23.45
N THR A 101 4.79 3.30 -24.25
CA THR A 101 6.00 4.05 -23.91
C THR A 101 6.24 5.20 -24.87
N PHE A 102 6.75 6.32 -24.35
CA PHE A 102 7.17 7.46 -25.15
C PHE A 102 8.58 7.88 -24.79
N THR A 103 9.44 8.03 -25.80
CA THR A 103 10.79 8.55 -25.62
C THR A 103 10.90 9.97 -26.15
N PHE A 104 11.52 10.86 -25.37
CA PHE A 104 11.78 12.24 -25.77
C PHE A 104 13.12 12.74 -25.21
N LYS A 105 13.71 13.69 -25.92
CA LYS A 105 14.87 14.44 -25.46
C LYS A 105 14.39 15.52 -24.49
N ARG A 106 15.03 15.61 -23.32
CA ARG A 106 14.82 16.68 -22.35
C ARG A 106 16.08 17.50 -22.18
N ASN A 107 16.01 18.79 -22.52
CA ASN A 107 17.08 19.75 -22.34
C ASN A 107 17.02 20.37 -20.94
N TYR A 108 18.18 20.51 -20.30
CA TYR A 108 18.37 21.16 -19.00
C TYR A 108 19.11 22.49 -19.11
N SER A 109 20.03 22.59 -20.07
CA SER A 109 20.79 23.81 -20.41
C SER A 109 21.30 23.71 -21.87
N GLU A 110 22.01 24.74 -22.36
CA GLU A 110 22.43 24.88 -23.77
C GLU A 110 23.11 23.65 -24.38
N ASN A 111 23.70 22.75 -23.58
CA ASN A 111 24.30 21.49 -24.07
C ASN A 111 24.03 20.26 -23.19
N ILE A 112 23.25 20.38 -22.12
CA ILE A 112 22.95 19.27 -21.22
C ILE A 112 21.55 18.75 -21.54
N TYR A 113 21.48 17.49 -21.98
CA TYR A 113 20.21 16.83 -22.23
C TYR A 113 20.24 15.38 -21.76
N LEU A 114 19.06 14.84 -21.47
CA LEU A 114 18.87 13.43 -21.17
C LEU A 114 17.72 12.89 -22.03
N MET A 115 17.88 11.65 -22.48
CA MET A 115 16.78 10.90 -23.06
C MET A 115 15.89 10.38 -21.93
N ARG A 116 14.59 10.65 -22.04
CA ARG A 116 13.58 10.18 -21.09
C ARG A 116 12.63 9.25 -21.80
N THR A 117 12.30 8.14 -21.14
CA THR A 117 11.26 7.21 -21.58
C THR A 117 10.21 7.15 -20.49
N VAL A 118 8.99 7.56 -20.80
CA VAL A 118 7.83 7.43 -19.91
C VAL A 118 7.02 6.20 -20.28
N THR A 119 6.42 5.57 -19.28
CA THR A 119 5.52 4.43 -19.46
C THR A 119 4.14 4.79 -18.93
N CYS A 120 3.13 4.70 -19.80
CA CYS A 120 1.76 5.03 -19.48
C CYS A 120 1.14 3.97 -18.54
N PRO A 121 0.52 4.37 -17.42
CA PRO A 121 -0.40 3.50 -16.69
C PRO A 121 -1.68 3.21 -17.49
N SER A 122 -2.55 2.35 -16.96
CA SER A 122 -3.91 2.21 -17.48
C SER A 122 -4.65 3.55 -17.40
N PRO A 123 -5.25 4.06 -18.50
CA PRO A 123 -6.00 5.31 -18.47
C PRO A 123 -7.13 5.33 -17.44
N GLU A 124 -7.89 4.23 -17.32
CA GLU A 124 -8.97 4.12 -16.34
C GLU A 124 -8.45 4.27 -14.92
N GLN A 125 -7.40 3.52 -14.57
CA GLN A 125 -6.81 3.56 -13.24
C GLN A 125 -6.26 4.96 -12.93
N PHE A 126 -5.51 5.53 -13.86
CA PHE A 126 -4.92 6.85 -13.68
C PHE A 126 -5.99 7.92 -13.49
N CYS A 127 -6.97 8.00 -14.38
CA CYS A 127 -8.00 9.03 -14.34
C CYS A 127 -8.92 8.89 -13.14
N ARG A 128 -9.34 7.66 -12.78
CA ARG A 128 -10.14 7.42 -11.58
C ARG A 128 -9.38 7.80 -10.30
N THR A 129 -8.10 7.43 -10.19
CA THR A 129 -7.29 7.82 -9.03
C THR A 129 -7.11 9.33 -8.94
N ARG A 130 -6.90 10.01 -10.06
CA ARG A 130 -6.75 11.47 -10.08
C ARG A 130 -8.04 12.19 -9.71
N GLU A 131 -9.17 11.72 -10.22
CA GLU A 131 -10.49 12.25 -9.86
C GLU A 131 -10.77 12.09 -8.36
N LEU A 132 -10.57 10.89 -7.80
CA LEU A 132 -10.74 10.62 -6.37
C LEU A 132 -9.81 11.46 -5.49
N LEU A 133 -8.58 11.70 -5.93
CA LEU A 133 -7.62 12.53 -5.19
C LEU A 133 -8.01 14.02 -5.20
N ASP A 134 -8.58 14.50 -6.30
CA ASP A 134 -9.01 15.90 -6.44
C ASP A 134 -10.38 16.17 -5.78
N GLN A 135 -11.18 15.12 -5.56
CA GLN A 135 -12.41 15.18 -4.79
C GLN A 135 -12.11 15.47 -3.32
N HIS A 136 -12.63 16.61 -2.85
CA HIS A 136 -12.66 16.90 -1.43
C HIS A 136 -13.91 16.24 -0.85
N PHE A 137 -13.73 15.18 -0.06
CA PHE A 137 -14.83 14.59 0.67
C PHE A 137 -15.31 15.60 1.72
N MET A 138 -16.39 16.34 1.40
CA MET A 138 -17.01 17.29 2.33
C MET A 138 -17.87 16.59 3.40
N SER A 139 -18.12 15.31 3.22
CA SER A 139 -18.79 14.42 4.15
C SER A 139 -18.16 13.03 4.06
N ASP A 140 -18.38 12.20 5.07
CA ASP A 140 -18.00 10.79 5.04
C ASP A 140 -18.59 10.11 3.78
N PRO A 141 -17.76 9.62 2.85
CA PRO A 141 -18.24 8.93 1.64
C PRO A 141 -18.98 7.62 1.93
N PHE A 142 -18.94 7.14 3.18
CA PHE A 142 -19.64 5.93 3.63
C PHE A 142 -20.91 6.24 4.43
N SER A 143 -21.25 7.51 4.64
CA SER A 143 -22.48 7.89 5.32
C SER A 143 -23.71 7.50 4.48
N GLY A 144 -24.57 6.65 5.05
CA GLY A 144 -25.82 6.20 4.40
C GLY A 144 -25.67 4.99 3.47
N VAL A 145 -24.47 4.42 3.33
CA VAL A 145 -24.29 3.14 2.63
C VAL A 145 -24.77 2.02 3.57
N ILE A 146 -25.97 1.48 3.32
CA ILE A 146 -26.41 0.23 3.93
C ILE A 146 -25.63 -0.88 3.22
N PHE A 147 -24.52 -1.30 3.82
CA PHE A 147 -23.76 -2.43 3.30
C PHE A 147 -24.67 -3.67 3.37
N PRO A 148 -24.96 -4.34 2.24
CA PRO A 148 -25.77 -5.54 2.27
C PRO A 148 -25.07 -6.57 3.15
N THR A 149 -25.83 -7.21 4.04
CA THR A 149 -25.36 -8.33 4.83
C THR A 149 -24.82 -9.39 3.86
N PRO A 150 -23.57 -9.84 3.99
CA PRO A 150 -23.00 -10.83 3.07
C PRO A 150 -23.89 -12.07 3.04
N ARG A 151 -24.29 -12.50 1.85
CA ARG A 151 -24.96 -13.79 1.66
C ARG A 151 -23.97 -14.88 2.14
N PRO A 152 -24.39 -15.84 2.98
CA PRO A 152 -23.48 -16.87 3.50
C PRO A 152 -22.74 -17.55 2.34
N THR A 153 -21.41 -17.55 2.44
CA THR A 153 -20.53 -18.21 1.47
C THR A 153 -20.85 -19.70 1.46
N PRO A 154 -21.20 -20.30 0.31
CA PRO A 154 -21.37 -21.74 0.21
C PRO A 154 -20.11 -22.47 0.68
N GLU A 155 -20.31 -23.51 1.48
CA GLU A 155 -19.24 -24.35 2.03
C GLU A 155 -18.36 -24.89 0.88
N GLN A 156 -17.05 -24.67 0.97
CA GLN A 156 -16.13 -25.05 -0.11
C GLN A 156 -16.12 -26.57 -0.29
N THR A 157 -16.48 -27.02 -1.49
CA THR A 157 -16.28 -28.41 -1.91
C THR A 157 -14.78 -28.71 -1.99
N PRO A 158 -14.29 -29.85 -1.47
CA PRO A 158 -12.86 -30.18 -1.46
C PRO A 158 -12.26 -30.16 -2.86
N ARG A 159 -11.18 -29.39 -3.04
CA ARG A 159 -10.46 -29.31 -4.31
C ARG A 159 -9.65 -30.60 -4.54
N PRO A 160 -9.81 -31.31 -5.68
CA PRO A 160 -8.97 -32.46 -6.00
C PRO A 160 -7.50 -32.02 -6.18
N THR A 161 -6.60 -32.82 -5.62
CA THR A 161 -5.15 -32.56 -5.56
C THR A 161 -4.52 -32.61 -6.97
N PRO A 162 -3.88 -31.53 -7.46
CA PRO A 162 -3.16 -31.58 -8.74
C PRO A 162 -1.81 -32.29 -8.63
N LYS A 163 -1.47 -33.05 -9.68
CA LYS A 163 -0.17 -33.73 -9.87
C LYS A 163 0.94 -32.71 -10.18
N PRO A 164 2.21 -32.91 -9.77
CA PRO A 164 3.27 -31.91 -9.92
C PRO A 164 3.65 -31.72 -11.40
N THR A 165 3.61 -30.47 -11.85
CA THR A 165 4.11 -30.03 -13.17
C THR A 165 5.43 -29.28 -12.96
N PRO A 166 6.45 -29.42 -13.85
CA PRO A 166 7.73 -28.72 -13.70
C PRO A 166 7.56 -27.21 -13.72
N GLN A 167 8.25 -26.54 -12.80
CA GLN A 167 8.19 -25.10 -12.57
C GLN A 167 9.00 -24.34 -13.63
N PRO A 168 8.38 -23.49 -14.46
CA PRO A 168 9.10 -22.58 -15.34
C PRO A 168 9.76 -21.46 -14.54
N THR A 169 10.93 -21.05 -14.99
CA THR A 169 11.70 -19.90 -14.50
C THR A 169 10.86 -18.62 -14.54
N PRO A 170 10.79 -17.79 -13.47
CA PRO A 170 9.94 -16.61 -13.47
C PRO A 170 10.50 -15.52 -14.38
N ILE A 171 9.71 -15.15 -15.38
CA ILE A 171 9.87 -13.89 -16.11
C ILE A 171 9.19 -12.81 -15.26
N PHE A 172 9.96 -11.82 -14.84
CA PHE A 172 9.54 -10.75 -13.95
C PHE A 172 8.79 -9.66 -14.75
N ASP A 173 7.57 -9.96 -15.22
CA ASP A 173 6.81 -8.99 -16.03
C ASP A 173 5.29 -8.96 -15.77
N SER A 174 4.87 -9.39 -14.58
CA SER A 174 3.50 -9.20 -14.14
C SER A 174 3.49 -8.71 -12.70
N ILE A 175 3.08 -7.46 -12.50
CA ILE A 175 2.32 -7.13 -11.29
C ILE A 175 1.18 -8.15 -11.27
N PRO A 176 1.10 -9.06 -10.28
CA PRO A 176 0.08 -10.10 -10.30
C PRO A 176 -1.30 -9.44 -10.42
N GLU A 177 -2.20 -10.06 -11.19
CA GLU A 177 -3.63 -9.77 -11.09
C GLU A 177 -4.01 -9.69 -9.62
N PHE A 178 -4.83 -8.68 -9.28
CA PHE A 178 -5.31 -8.44 -7.91
C PHE A 178 -5.67 -9.77 -7.24
N GLN A 179 -4.85 -10.18 -6.27
CA GLN A 179 -5.15 -11.31 -5.41
C GLN A 179 -5.99 -10.79 -4.23
N PRO A 180 -6.89 -11.61 -3.67
CA PRO A 180 -7.61 -11.25 -2.45
C PRO A 180 -6.63 -10.91 -1.33
N ILE A 181 -6.90 -9.85 -0.57
CA ILE A 181 -6.10 -9.47 0.58
C ILE A 181 -6.22 -10.58 1.64
N ARG A 182 -5.10 -11.07 2.16
CA ARG A 182 -5.08 -12.10 3.22
C ARG A 182 -4.82 -11.46 4.57
N ILE A 183 -5.88 -11.06 5.27
CA ILE A 183 -5.79 -10.58 6.66
C ILE A 183 -6.17 -11.73 7.61
N VAL A 184 -5.27 -12.00 8.56
CA VAL A 184 -5.49 -12.95 9.65
C VAL A 184 -5.61 -12.15 10.93
N ASN A 185 -6.75 -12.25 11.61
CA ASN A 185 -6.91 -11.65 12.94
C ASN A 185 -6.55 -12.67 14.02
N ASP A 186 -5.73 -12.27 14.99
CA ASP A 186 -5.38 -13.11 16.13
C ASP A 186 -6.28 -12.77 17.33
N ASN A 187 -7.34 -13.57 17.52
CA ASN A 187 -8.29 -13.36 18.61
C ASN A 187 -7.81 -13.90 19.97
N ARG A 188 -6.61 -14.48 20.05
CA ARG A 188 -6.12 -15.14 21.29
C ARG A 188 -5.88 -14.16 22.44
N PHE A 189 -5.64 -12.89 22.12
CA PHE A 189 -5.46 -11.83 23.11
C PHE A 189 -6.76 -11.48 23.84
N PHE A 190 -7.90 -11.57 23.14
CA PHE A 190 -9.20 -11.19 23.70
C PHE A 190 -9.89 -12.35 24.44
N ASN A 191 -9.62 -13.59 24.06
CA ASN A 191 -10.23 -14.75 24.71
C ASN A 191 -9.41 -15.29 25.90
N GLY A 192 -8.33 -14.59 26.30
CA GLY A 192 -7.46 -14.96 27.41
C GLY A 192 -6.55 -16.17 27.15
N THR A 193 -6.52 -16.70 25.92
CA THR A 193 -5.64 -17.84 25.56
C THR A 193 -4.18 -17.40 25.41
N TYR A 194 -3.95 -16.11 25.16
CA TYR A 194 -2.62 -15.52 25.11
C TYR A 194 -2.58 -14.26 25.99
N PRO A 195 -1.68 -14.19 26.99
CA PRO A 195 -1.58 -13.01 27.85
C PRO A 195 -0.94 -11.85 27.11
N ASP A 196 -1.64 -10.72 27.03
CA ASP A 196 -1.08 -9.46 26.56
C ASP A 196 -0.65 -8.61 27.76
N PRO A 197 0.65 -8.30 27.94
CA PRO A 197 1.13 -7.45 29.03
C PRO A 197 0.57 -6.02 28.99
N GLN A 198 -0.02 -5.61 27.86
CA GLN A 198 -0.66 -4.31 27.67
C GLN A 198 -2.17 -4.33 27.89
N SER A 199 -2.77 -5.51 28.14
CA SER A 199 -4.21 -5.65 28.38
C SER A 199 -4.58 -5.52 29.86
N CYS A 200 -5.71 -4.86 30.12
CA CYS A 200 -6.31 -4.77 31.44
C CYS A 200 -7.16 -6.01 31.73
N THR A 201 -6.78 -6.75 32.77
CA THR A 201 -7.48 -7.97 33.22
C THR A 201 -8.11 -7.82 34.60
N SER A 202 -7.63 -6.87 35.40
CA SER A 202 -8.17 -6.57 36.73
C SER A 202 -8.08 -5.09 37.07
N VAL A 203 -9.02 -4.62 37.91
CA VAL A 203 -9.07 -3.22 38.35
C VAL A 203 -7.86 -2.94 39.24
N GLY A 204 -7.15 -1.85 38.98
CA GLY A 204 -5.93 -1.47 39.68
C GLY A 204 -4.65 -2.10 39.12
N GLN A 205 -4.74 -2.99 38.10
CA GLN A 205 -3.57 -3.44 37.35
C GLN A 205 -2.88 -2.23 36.70
N VAL A 206 -1.54 -2.21 36.71
CA VAL A 206 -0.78 -1.19 35.98
C VAL A 206 -0.23 -1.82 34.70
N VAL A 207 -0.57 -1.24 33.55
CA VAL A 207 -0.05 -1.63 32.24
C VAL A 207 0.82 -0.51 31.67
N THR A 208 1.85 -0.87 30.90
CA THR A 208 2.71 0.12 30.24
C THR A 208 2.30 0.30 28.78
N TRP A 209 1.89 1.51 28.43
CA TRP A 209 1.47 1.90 27.07
C TRP A 209 2.20 3.17 26.65
N HIS A 210 2.96 3.10 25.54
CA HIS A 210 3.80 4.21 25.04
C HIS A 210 4.64 4.91 26.13
N ASN A 211 5.34 4.12 26.95
CA ASN A 211 6.16 4.60 28.08
C ASN A 211 5.40 5.29 29.22
N ASN A 212 4.07 5.23 29.21
CA ASN A 212 3.24 5.68 30.33
C ASN A 212 2.69 4.47 31.08
N ASN A 213 2.63 4.58 32.40
CA ASN A 213 1.96 3.61 33.24
C ASN A 213 0.50 4.02 33.40
N LEU A 214 -0.41 3.15 32.96
CA LEU A 214 -1.86 3.33 33.06
C LEU A 214 -2.40 2.38 34.12
N THR A 215 -3.21 2.89 35.04
CA THR A 215 -3.92 2.08 36.02
C THR A 215 -5.28 1.71 35.47
N CYS A 216 -5.52 0.42 35.29
CA CYS A 216 -6.76 -0.12 34.75
C CYS A 216 -7.96 0.17 35.67
N THR A 217 -9.04 0.65 35.08
CA THR A 217 -10.36 0.82 35.71
C THR A 217 -11.31 -0.30 35.27
N GLU A 218 -12.54 -0.32 35.80
CA GLU A 218 -13.55 -1.29 35.38
C GLU A 218 -13.95 -1.14 33.90
N GLU A 219 -13.88 0.08 33.36
CA GLU A 219 -14.24 0.37 31.96
C GLU A 219 -13.18 -0.13 30.96
N ASP A 220 -11.94 -0.29 31.41
CA ASP A 220 -10.81 -0.75 30.58
C ASP A 220 -10.78 -2.28 30.41
N ILE A 221 -11.54 -3.01 31.23
CA ILE A 221 -11.60 -4.48 31.19
C ILE A 221 -12.72 -4.88 30.21
N MET A 222 -12.35 -5.52 29.11
CA MET A 222 -13.33 -5.97 28.12
C MET A 222 -14.27 -7.03 28.70
N LYS A 223 -15.57 -6.72 28.68
CA LYS A 223 -16.65 -7.64 29.05
C LYS A 223 -16.86 -8.68 27.94
N PRO A 224 -17.41 -9.87 28.25
CA PRO A 224 -17.70 -10.90 27.25
C PRO A 224 -18.53 -10.40 26.06
N GLU A 225 -19.49 -9.52 26.30
CA GLU A 225 -20.33 -8.90 25.27
C GLU A 225 -19.51 -8.00 24.33
N GLN A 226 -18.55 -7.23 24.88
CA GLN A 226 -17.67 -6.36 24.09
C GLN A 226 -16.69 -7.19 23.24
N ILE A 227 -16.17 -8.30 23.79
CA ILE A 227 -15.31 -9.24 23.04
C ILE A 227 -16.09 -9.85 21.88
N SER A 228 -17.33 -10.29 22.12
CA SER A 228 -18.20 -10.83 21.08
C SER A 228 -18.48 -9.81 19.97
N ALA A 229 -18.84 -8.59 20.34
CA ALA A 229 -19.10 -7.50 19.39
C ALA A 229 -17.85 -7.16 18.56
N TYR A 230 -16.67 -7.13 19.18
CA TYR A 230 -15.40 -6.93 18.48
C TYR A 230 -15.12 -8.06 17.48
N GLN A 231 -15.27 -9.32 17.89
CA GLN A 231 -15.01 -10.46 17.01
C GLN A 231 -15.97 -10.48 15.80
N GLU A 232 -17.24 -10.16 16.01
CA GLU A 232 -18.21 -10.00 14.93
C GLU A 232 -17.82 -8.86 13.99
N THR A 233 -17.42 -7.71 14.54
CA THR A 233 -16.94 -6.56 13.77
C THR A 233 -15.76 -6.93 12.87
N ILE A 234 -14.76 -7.64 13.41
CA ILE A 234 -13.60 -8.05 12.62
C ILE A 234 -13.96 -9.12 11.57
N ALA A 235 -14.86 -10.04 11.90
CA ALA A 235 -15.36 -11.02 10.93
C ALA A 235 -16.07 -10.33 9.76
N ASN A 236 -16.85 -9.28 10.03
CA ASN A 236 -17.46 -8.45 9.00
C ASN A 236 -16.39 -7.76 8.15
N VAL A 237 -15.38 -7.11 8.75
CA VAL A 237 -14.27 -6.47 8.01
C VAL A 237 -13.59 -7.45 7.06
N LYS A 238 -13.32 -8.69 7.50
CA LYS A 238 -12.73 -9.73 6.65
C LYS A 238 -13.58 -10.09 5.43
N ALA A 239 -14.90 -9.97 5.52
CA ALA A 239 -15.79 -10.23 4.39
C ALA A 239 -15.76 -9.10 3.33
N TYR A 240 -15.24 -7.92 3.66
CA TYR A 240 -15.20 -6.75 2.77
C TYR A 240 -13.83 -6.50 2.10
N LEU A 241 -12.78 -7.23 2.51
CA LEU A 241 -11.40 -7.09 2.01
C LEU A 241 -11.01 -8.24 1.06
#